data_AF-A0A7X7XU43-F1
#
_entry.id   AF-A0A7X7XU43-F1
#
_cell.length_a   1.000
_cell.length_b   1.000
_cell.length_c   1.000
_cell.angle_alpha   90.00
_cell.angle_beta   90.00
_cell.angle_gamma   90.00
#
_symmetry.space_group_name_H-M   'P 1'
#
loop_
_entity.id
_entity.type
_entity.pdbx_description
1 polymer ?
#
loop_
_entity_poly.entity_id
_entity_poly.type
_entity_poly.pdbx_seq_one_letter_code
_entity_poly.pdbx_strand_id
1 'polypeptide(L)'
;MTHSHNKGFTLIELLIAITIFSLIMAGIYPIFTQITTFNQENYIRTALMDNLRAGMDRITRELREATSVDLEDNGELTYIIFSHPSSDPEAVGGTESVKYELSTSSYPISYFPGGKEISRYVFNNTTNSWEGGNPITEPTIYSLKFLRVGQIIKIEIISKVQLRQKQEAQDYIYIANVAVRNPLLSTQEPEE
;
A
#
# COMPACT_ATOMS: atom_id res chain seq x y z
N MET A 1 56.30 -40.95 32.64
CA MET A 1 54.92 -40.92 33.15
C MET A 1 54.57 -39.48 33.48
N THR A 2 53.78 -38.81 32.66
CA THR A 2 53.39 -37.40 32.85
C THR A 2 52.06 -37.33 33.60
N HIS A 3 52.08 -36.89 34.86
CA HIS A 3 50.88 -36.66 35.66
C HIS A 3 50.11 -35.45 35.11
N SER A 4 49.01 -35.72 34.40
CA SER A 4 48.00 -34.71 34.07
C SER A 4 47.31 -34.26 35.36
N HIS A 5 47.67 -33.08 35.86
CA HIS A 5 46.96 -32.45 36.98
C HIS A 5 45.65 -31.85 36.44
N ASN A 6 44.56 -32.62 36.53
CA ASN A 6 43.21 -32.10 36.28
C ASN A 6 42.84 -31.14 37.43
N LYS A 7 43.13 -29.85 37.27
CA LYS A 7 42.66 -28.81 38.19
C LYS A 7 41.15 -28.64 37.99
N GLY A 8 40.37 -29.06 39.00
CA GLY A 8 38.93 -28.81 39.05
C GLY A 8 38.63 -27.32 39.28
N PHE A 9 37.48 -26.86 38.79
CA PHE A 9 36.98 -25.51 39.02
C PHE A 9 36.62 -25.30 40.49
N THR A 10 36.97 -24.15 41.06
CA THR A 10 36.54 -23.79 42.42
C THR A 10 35.10 -23.25 42.41
N LEU A 11 34.40 -23.40 43.54
CA LEU A 11 33.03 -22.89 43.70
C LEU A 11 32.95 -21.37 43.49
N ILE A 12 33.98 -20.63 43.93
CA ILE A 12 34.02 -19.18 43.81
C ILE A 12 34.20 -18.73 42.35
N GLU A 13 35.02 -19.44 41.57
CA GLU A 13 35.17 -19.16 40.14
C GLU A 13 33.86 -19.38 39.38
N LEU A 14 33.08 -20.40 39.76
CA LEU A 14 31.76 -20.64 39.19
C LEU A 14 30.78 -19.50 39.53
N LEU A 15 30.77 -19.03 40.78
CA LEU A 15 29.90 -17.92 41.20
C LEU A 15 30.24 -16.61 40.47
N ILE A 16 31.54 -16.31 40.32
CA ILE A 16 32.00 -15.14 39.58
C ILE A 16 31.59 -15.26 38.11
N ALA A 17 31.79 -16.43 37.49
CA ALA A 17 31.42 -16.66 36.09
C ALA A 17 29.92 -16.48 35.84
N ILE A 18 29.06 -17.03 36.71
CA ILE A 18 27.60 -16.88 36.61
C ILE A 18 27.18 -15.42 36.79
N THR A 19 27.84 -14.69 37.70
CA THR A 19 27.54 -13.27 37.95
C THR A 19 27.92 -12.38 36.77
N ILE A 20 29.08 -12.61 36.16
CA ILE A 20 29.50 -11.88 34.95
C ILE A 20 28.56 -12.22 33.79
N PHE A 21 28.22 -13.51 33.63
CA PHE A 21 27.30 -13.95 32.58
C PHE A 21 25.91 -13.34 32.72
N SER A 22 25.35 -13.28 33.93
CA SER A 22 24.03 -12.69 34.16
C SER A 22 24.02 -11.19 33.87
N LEU A 23 25.10 -10.48 34.21
CA LEU A 23 25.25 -9.05 33.90
C LEU A 23 25.34 -8.81 32.39
N ILE A 24 26.10 -9.64 31.67
CA ILE A 24 26.17 -9.59 30.20
C ILE A 24 24.78 -9.86 29.59
N MET A 25 24.09 -10.91 30.03
CA MET A 25 22.77 -11.25 29.50
C MET A 25 21.71 -10.17 29.79
N ALA A 26 21.76 -9.54 30.96
CA ALA A 26 20.90 -8.43 31.31
C ALA A 26 21.12 -7.22 30.38
N GLY A 27 22.35 -6.98 29.92
CA GLY A 27 22.66 -5.93 28.94
C GLY A 27 22.24 -6.29 27.51
N ILE A 28 22.38 -7.54 27.10
CA ILE A 28 22.07 -7.99 25.73
C ILE A 28 20.56 -8.05 25.47
N TYR A 29 19.77 -8.50 26.46
CA TYR A 29 18.33 -8.71 26.30
C TYR A 29 17.56 -7.49 25.75
N PRO A 30 17.69 -6.26 26.33
CA PRO A 30 16.97 -5.09 25.80
C PRO A 30 17.45 -4.68 24.41
N ILE A 31 18.73 -4.90 24.07
CA ILE A 31 19.26 -4.62 22.73
C ILE A 31 18.60 -5.56 21.72
N PHE A 32 18.50 -6.85 22.07
CA PHE A 32 17.87 -7.84 21.21
C PHE A 32 16.38 -7.52 20.95
N THR A 33 15.61 -7.21 22.00
CA THR A 33 14.18 -6.86 21.85
C THR A 33 13.98 -5.56 21.06
N GLN A 34 14.87 -4.59 21.22
CA GLN A 34 14.84 -3.36 20.45
C GLN A 34 15.11 -3.64 18.96
N ILE A 35 16.11 -4.46 18.65
CA ILE A 35 16.46 -4.83 17.26
C ILE A 35 15.30 -5.58 16.60
N THR A 36 14.71 -6.56 17.26
CA THR A 36 13.60 -7.33 16.68
C THR A 36 12.37 -6.45 16.42
N THR A 37 12.01 -5.61 17.39
CA THR A 37 10.91 -4.64 17.24
C THR A 37 11.16 -3.68 16.08
N PHE A 38 12.37 -3.11 16.01
CA PHE A 38 12.76 -2.19 14.95
C PHE A 38 12.71 -2.85 13.56
N ASN A 39 13.20 -4.08 13.43
CA ASN A 39 13.14 -4.82 12.17
C ASN A 39 11.70 -5.09 11.73
N GLN A 40 10.82 -5.48 12.67
CA GLN A 40 9.41 -5.70 12.37
C GLN A 40 8.70 -4.42 11.92
N GLU A 41 8.94 -3.29 12.60
CA GLU A 41 8.40 -1.99 12.19
C GLU A 41 8.87 -1.58 10.79
N ASN A 42 10.15 -1.77 10.48
CA ASN A 42 10.69 -1.47 9.15
C ASN A 42 10.15 -2.39 8.07
N TYR A 43 9.95 -3.67 8.37
CA TYR A 43 9.33 -4.61 7.46
C TYR A 43 7.92 -4.15 7.09
N ILE A 44 7.10 -3.77 8.08
CA ILE A 44 5.73 -3.28 7.85
C ILE A 44 5.73 -2.01 7.01
N ARG A 45 6.62 -1.06 7.30
CA ARG A 45 6.76 0.18 6.51
C ARG A 45 7.18 -0.10 5.06
N THR A 46 8.10 -1.04 4.86
CA THR A 46 8.59 -1.40 3.52
C THR A 46 7.47 -2.06 2.72
N ALA A 47 6.79 -3.04 3.30
CA ALA A 47 5.65 -3.71 2.67
C ALA A 47 4.53 -2.71 2.31
N LEU A 48 4.26 -1.74 3.19
CA LEU A 48 3.31 -0.66 2.90
C LEU A 48 3.74 0.17 1.68
N MET A 49 4.99 0.63 1.65
CA MET A 49 5.49 1.46 0.55
C MET A 49 5.44 0.69 -0.78
N ASP A 50 5.79 -0.59 -0.77
CA ASP A 50 5.74 -1.44 -1.95
C ASP A 50 4.31 -1.67 -2.42
N ASN A 51 3.35 -1.88 -1.51
CA ASN A 51 1.94 -2.00 -1.83
C ASN A 51 1.36 -0.69 -2.41
N LEU A 52 1.68 0.46 -1.80
CA LEU A 52 1.29 1.78 -2.29
C LEU A 52 1.85 2.05 -3.68
N ARG A 53 3.13 1.72 -3.89
CA ARG A 53 3.79 1.88 -5.18
C ARG A 53 3.15 0.97 -6.23
N ALA A 54 2.92 -0.30 -5.93
CA ALA A 54 2.27 -1.22 -6.86
C ALA A 54 0.88 -0.74 -7.30
N GLY A 55 0.07 -0.27 -6.34
CA GLY A 55 -1.24 0.29 -6.62
C GLY A 55 -1.17 1.55 -7.49
N MET A 56 -0.28 2.48 -7.13
CA MET A 56 -0.07 3.72 -7.88
C MET A 56 0.48 3.47 -9.28
N ASP A 57 1.49 2.60 -9.43
CA ASP A 57 2.08 2.28 -10.73
C ASP A 57 1.03 1.69 -11.67
N ARG A 58 0.13 0.84 -11.16
CA ARG A 58 -0.99 0.30 -11.94
C ARG A 58 -1.93 1.40 -12.42
N ILE A 59 -2.40 2.27 -11.51
CA ILE A 59 -3.33 3.37 -11.84
C ILE A 59 -2.67 4.34 -12.81
N THR A 60 -1.43 4.77 -12.55
CA THR A 60 -0.73 5.75 -13.39
C THR A 60 -0.35 5.19 -14.75
N ARG A 61 -0.11 3.87 -14.88
CA ARG A 61 0.08 3.23 -16.18
C ARG A 61 -1.21 3.26 -16.99
N GLU A 62 -2.32 2.77 -16.42
CA GLU A 62 -3.61 2.76 -17.13
C GLU A 62 -4.06 4.18 -17.48
N LEU A 63 -3.84 5.15 -16.59
CA LEU A 63 -4.11 6.56 -16.88
C LEU A 63 -3.31 7.11 -18.07
N ARG A 64 -2.07 6.65 -18.29
CA ARG A 64 -1.25 7.07 -19.44
C ARG A 64 -1.67 6.38 -20.75
N GLU A 65 -2.28 5.22 -20.65
CA GLU A 65 -2.80 4.43 -21.77
C GLU A 65 -4.25 4.81 -22.14
N ALA A 66 -4.96 5.47 -21.23
CA ALA A 66 -6.34 5.90 -21.40
C ALA A 66 -6.49 6.97 -22.49
N THR A 67 -7.58 6.86 -23.25
CA THR A 67 -8.01 7.84 -24.26
C THR A 67 -8.78 8.99 -23.63
N SER A 68 -9.66 8.68 -22.67
CA SER A 68 -10.40 9.65 -21.88
C SER A 68 -10.46 9.24 -20.41
N VAL A 69 -10.67 10.23 -19.54
CA VAL A 69 -10.89 10.03 -18.11
C VAL A 69 -12.15 10.77 -17.73
N ASP A 70 -13.02 10.12 -16.97
CA ASP A 70 -14.19 10.75 -16.38
C ASP A 70 -13.83 11.27 -14.98
N LEU A 71 -13.56 12.57 -14.91
CA LEU A 71 -13.33 13.34 -13.68
C LEU A 71 -13.79 14.78 -13.96
N GLU A 72 -14.58 15.35 -13.06
CA GLU A 72 -14.94 16.77 -13.10
C GLU A 72 -13.71 17.63 -12.79
N ASP A 73 -13.58 18.77 -13.48
CA ASP A 73 -12.46 19.69 -13.28
C ASP A 73 -12.61 20.36 -11.90
N ASN A 74 -11.56 20.31 -11.07
CA ASN A 74 -11.60 20.68 -9.64
C ASN A 74 -12.51 19.81 -8.75
N GLY A 75 -13.03 18.68 -9.24
CA GLY A 75 -13.75 17.70 -8.43
C GLY A 75 -12.79 16.77 -7.68
N GLU A 76 -12.92 16.66 -6.35
CA GLU A 76 -12.28 15.59 -5.57
C GLU A 76 -13.19 14.36 -5.57
N LEU A 77 -12.76 13.29 -6.25
CA LEU A 77 -13.50 12.01 -6.26
C LEU A 77 -12.72 10.90 -5.56
N THR A 78 -13.44 9.95 -4.95
CA THR A 78 -12.88 8.73 -4.36
C THR A 78 -12.77 7.57 -5.35
N TYR A 79 -13.13 7.84 -6.62
CA TYR A 79 -13.00 6.92 -7.73
C TYR A 79 -12.51 7.67 -8.98
N ILE A 80 -12.03 6.92 -9.95
CA ILE A 80 -11.65 7.42 -11.27
C ILE A 80 -12.05 6.40 -12.31
N ILE A 81 -12.55 6.86 -13.47
CA ILE A 81 -12.90 5.99 -14.60
C ILE A 81 -12.01 6.34 -15.79
N PHE A 82 -11.38 5.32 -16.35
CA PHE A 82 -10.56 5.38 -17.55
C PHE A 82 -11.29 4.73 -18.70
N SER A 83 -11.16 5.30 -19.88
CA SER A 83 -11.70 4.75 -21.12
C SER A 83 -10.57 4.45 -22.09
N HIS A 84 -10.50 3.21 -22.55
CA HIS A 84 -9.47 2.69 -23.45
C HIS A 84 -10.12 2.28 -24.78
N PRO A 85 -9.37 2.28 -25.89
CA PRO A 85 -9.83 1.61 -27.10
C PRO A 85 -10.07 0.13 -26.78
N SER A 86 -11.20 -0.43 -27.22
CA SER A 86 -11.50 -1.84 -27.00
C SER A 86 -10.36 -2.73 -27.50
N SER A 87 -9.96 -3.71 -26.69
CA SER A 87 -9.01 -4.76 -27.10
C SER A 87 -9.63 -5.80 -28.02
N ASP A 88 -10.96 -5.80 -28.17
CA ASP A 88 -11.69 -6.68 -29.08
C ASP A 88 -11.63 -6.13 -30.51
N PRO A 89 -10.96 -6.81 -31.45
CA PRO A 89 -10.86 -6.37 -32.84
C PRO A 89 -12.19 -6.37 -33.60
N GLU A 90 -13.22 -7.05 -33.08
CA GLU A 90 -14.57 -7.07 -33.69
C GLU A 90 -15.46 -5.92 -33.18
N ALA A 91 -15.08 -5.28 -32.07
CA ALA A 91 -15.80 -4.14 -31.50
C ALA A 91 -15.44 -2.84 -32.25
N VAL A 92 -16.06 -2.62 -33.41
CA VAL A 92 -15.90 -1.38 -34.20
C VAL A 92 -16.30 -0.16 -33.35
N GLY A 93 -15.32 0.65 -32.94
CA GLY A 93 -15.54 1.84 -32.10
C GLY A 93 -15.79 1.55 -30.62
N GLY A 94 -15.59 0.30 -30.17
CA GLY A 94 -15.78 -0.07 -28.77
C GLY A 94 -14.80 0.67 -27.85
N THR A 95 -15.31 1.17 -26.72
CA THR A 95 -14.49 1.71 -25.63
C THR A 95 -14.62 0.77 -24.43
N GLU A 96 -13.49 0.41 -23.81
CA GLU A 96 -13.47 -0.32 -22.55
C GLU A 96 -13.29 0.67 -21.40
N SER A 97 -14.26 0.70 -20.48
CA SER A 97 -14.20 1.55 -19.30
C SER A 97 -13.74 0.77 -18.08
N VAL A 98 -12.82 1.35 -17.32
CA VAL A 98 -12.22 0.75 -16.12
C VAL A 98 -12.37 1.73 -14.98
N LYS A 99 -12.87 1.25 -13.83
CA LYS A 99 -13.04 2.06 -12.62
C LYS A 99 -12.08 1.59 -11.54
N TYR A 100 -11.43 2.56 -10.89
CA TYR A 100 -10.69 2.36 -9.66
C TYR A 100 -11.42 3.05 -8.51
N GLU A 101 -11.63 2.33 -7.41
CA GLU A 101 -12.23 2.90 -6.21
C GLU A 101 -11.72 2.21 -4.95
N LEU A 102 -11.98 2.83 -3.80
CA LEU A 102 -11.66 2.30 -2.50
C LEU A 102 -12.74 1.32 -2.04
N SER A 103 -12.40 0.04 -1.93
CA SER A 103 -13.30 -1.05 -1.56
C SER A 103 -13.00 -1.60 -0.18
N THR A 104 -14.03 -2.14 0.46
CA THR A 104 -13.87 -2.84 1.74
C THR A 104 -13.13 -4.16 1.53
N SER A 105 -12.10 -4.40 2.33
CA SER A 105 -11.37 -5.66 2.29
C SER A 105 -12.16 -6.82 2.88
N SER A 106 -11.81 -8.03 2.45
CA SER A 106 -12.28 -9.28 3.04
C SER A 106 -11.55 -9.64 4.34
N TYR A 107 -10.39 -9.04 4.63
CA TYR A 107 -9.61 -9.34 5.84
C TYR A 107 -8.95 -8.08 6.43
N PRO A 108 -8.92 -7.94 7.76
CA PRO A 108 -8.20 -6.84 8.39
C PRO A 108 -6.71 -7.15 8.54
N ILE A 109 -5.86 -6.13 8.46
CA ILE A 109 -4.46 -6.21 8.92
C ILE A 109 -4.35 -5.42 10.22
N SER A 110 -3.82 -6.05 11.27
CA SER A 110 -3.74 -5.47 12.63
C SER A 110 -3.06 -4.10 12.68
N TYR A 111 -2.02 -3.89 11.87
CA TYR A 111 -1.28 -2.62 11.80
C TYR A 111 -2.01 -1.52 11.01
N PHE A 112 -3.08 -1.86 10.30
CA PHE A 112 -3.84 -0.95 9.44
C PHE A 112 -5.32 -0.97 9.84
N PRO A 113 -5.67 -0.38 11.00
CA PRO A 113 -7.04 -0.39 11.48
C PRO A 113 -7.96 0.33 10.50
N GLY A 114 -9.01 -0.36 10.03
CA GLY A 114 -9.93 0.17 9.02
C GLY A 114 -9.31 0.30 7.63
N GLY A 115 -8.20 -0.39 7.38
CA GLY A 115 -7.57 -0.47 6.07
C GLY A 115 -8.51 -1.04 5.02
N LYS A 116 -8.52 -0.39 3.86
CA LYS A 116 -9.29 -0.72 2.67
C LYS A 116 -8.32 -1.01 1.52
N GLU A 117 -8.88 -1.52 0.43
CA GLU A 117 -8.15 -1.92 -0.76
C GLU A 117 -8.57 -1.05 -1.93
N ILE A 118 -7.67 -0.84 -2.88
CA ILE A 118 -8.04 -0.29 -4.18
C ILE A 118 -8.48 -1.45 -5.05
N SER A 119 -9.71 -1.41 -5.52
CA SER A 119 -10.26 -2.41 -6.44
C SER A 119 -10.38 -1.85 -7.84
N ARG A 120 -10.16 -2.74 -8.82
CA ARG A 120 -10.34 -2.45 -10.24
C ARG A 120 -11.59 -3.15 -10.77
N TYR A 121 -12.44 -2.39 -11.44
CA TYR A 121 -13.65 -2.87 -12.10
C TYR A 121 -13.57 -2.60 -13.59
N VAL A 122 -14.19 -3.46 -14.40
CA VAL A 122 -14.34 -3.27 -15.84
C VAL A 122 -15.83 -3.16 -16.13
N PHE A 123 -16.20 -2.20 -16.97
CA PHE A 123 -17.58 -2.02 -17.37
C PHE A 123 -17.96 -3.04 -18.44
N ASN A 124 -19.01 -3.82 -18.17
CA ASN A 124 -19.57 -4.74 -19.14
C ASN A 124 -20.76 -4.09 -19.85
N ASN A 125 -20.57 -3.77 -21.14
CA ASN A 125 -21.61 -3.16 -21.98
C ASN A 125 -22.82 -4.06 -22.21
N THR A 126 -22.66 -5.39 -22.11
CA THR A 126 -23.76 -6.35 -22.31
C THR A 126 -24.71 -6.38 -21.11
N THR A 127 -24.16 -6.35 -19.90
CA THR A 127 -24.93 -6.39 -18.65
C THR A 127 -25.20 -5.00 -18.08
N ASN A 128 -24.62 -3.95 -18.67
CA ASN A 128 -24.67 -2.57 -18.22
C ASN A 128 -24.25 -2.42 -16.75
N SER A 129 -23.18 -3.11 -16.36
CA SER A 129 -22.74 -3.19 -14.97
C SER A 129 -21.22 -3.21 -14.80
N TRP A 130 -20.75 -2.74 -13.65
CA TRP A 130 -19.35 -2.85 -13.25
C TRP A 130 -19.09 -4.26 -12.74
N GLU A 131 -18.23 -5.00 -13.44
CA GLU A 131 -17.86 -6.36 -13.11
C GLU A 131 -16.40 -6.42 -12.62
N GLY A 132 -16.07 -7.49 -11.90
CA GLY A 132 -14.78 -7.67 -11.26
C GLY A 132 -14.77 -7.14 -9.82
N GLY A 133 -13.80 -6.28 -9.50
CA GLY A 133 -13.54 -5.84 -8.13
C GLY A 133 -12.34 -6.50 -7.47
N ASN A 134 -11.47 -7.15 -8.26
CA ASN A 134 -10.23 -7.71 -7.76
C ASN A 134 -9.36 -6.59 -7.15
N PRO A 135 -8.95 -6.73 -5.89
CA PRO A 135 -8.07 -5.75 -5.27
C PRO A 135 -6.71 -5.76 -5.94
N ILE A 136 -6.17 -4.57 -6.20
CA ILE A 136 -4.82 -4.37 -6.72
C ILE A 136 -3.82 -3.98 -5.62
N THR A 137 -4.30 -3.83 -4.39
CA THR A 137 -3.50 -3.51 -3.21
C THR A 137 -3.98 -4.31 -2.01
N GLU A 138 -3.09 -4.56 -1.05
CA GLU A 138 -3.44 -5.02 0.31
C GLU A 138 -4.29 -3.98 1.08
N PRO A 139 -5.03 -4.40 2.13
CA PRO A 139 -5.94 -3.57 2.91
C PRO A 139 -5.22 -2.64 3.87
N THR A 140 -4.47 -1.72 3.27
CA THR A 140 -3.60 -0.77 3.97
C THR A 140 -4.00 0.67 3.67
N ILE A 141 -4.97 0.89 2.78
CA ILE A 141 -5.36 2.21 2.29
C ILE A 141 -6.49 2.76 3.14
N TYR A 142 -6.33 3.97 3.64
CA TYR A 142 -7.35 4.67 4.41
C TYR A 142 -8.17 5.63 3.55
N SER A 143 -7.49 6.34 2.64
CA SER A 143 -8.12 7.30 1.73
C SER A 143 -7.49 7.21 0.34
N LEU A 144 -8.32 7.39 -0.68
CA LEU A 144 -7.94 7.50 -2.08
C LEU A 144 -8.67 8.72 -2.64
N LYS A 145 -7.93 9.63 -3.26
CA LYS A 145 -8.48 10.83 -3.88
C LYS A 145 -7.88 11.07 -5.25
N PHE A 146 -8.73 11.52 -6.16
CA PHE A 146 -8.37 11.97 -7.49
C PHE A 146 -8.81 13.42 -7.64
N LEU A 147 -7.91 14.25 -8.17
CA LEU A 147 -8.19 15.66 -8.46
C LEU A 147 -7.65 15.99 -9.85
N ARG A 148 -8.53 16.51 -10.73
CA ARG A 148 -8.11 17.08 -12.01
C ARG A 148 -7.79 18.56 -11.83
N VAL A 149 -6.62 18.97 -12.33
CA VAL A 149 -6.15 20.35 -12.41
C VAL A 149 -5.64 20.59 -13.83
N GLY A 150 -6.55 20.98 -14.74
CA GLY A 150 -6.24 21.13 -16.16
C GLY A 150 -5.83 19.79 -16.78
N GLN A 151 -4.60 19.72 -17.32
CA GLN A 151 -4.07 18.50 -17.95
C GLN A 151 -3.37 17.55 -16.96
N ILE A 152 -3.39 17.85 -15.66
CA ILE A 152 -2.78 17.02 -14.63
C ILE A 152 -3.88 16.35 -13.80
N ILE A 153 -3.74 15.05 -13.59
CA ILE A 153 -4.50 14.33 -12.57
C ILE A 153 -3.57 14.06 -11.40
N LYS A 154 -3.94 14.61 -10.24
CA LYS A 154 -3.30 14.34 -8.97
C LYS A 154 -4.00 13.15 -8.32
N ILE A 155 -3.21 12.17 -7.93
CA ILE A 155 -3.66 10.97 -7.20
C ILE A 155 -3.04 11.04 -5.82
N GLU A 156 -3.86 10.96 -4.78
CA GLU A 156 -3.43 10.91 -3.39
C GLU A 156 -3.94 9.63 -2.75
N ILE A 157 -3.00 8.85 -2.21
CA ILE A 157 -3.27 7.64 -1.44
C ILE A 157 -2.74 7.86 -0.03
N ILE A 158 -3.61 7.69 0.97
CA ILE A 158 -3.26 7.83 2.38
C ILE A 158 -3.44 6.49 3.06
N SER A 159 -2.43 6.06 3.81
CA SER A 159 -2.46 4.88 4.67
C SER A 159 -2.25 5.27 6.12
N LYS A 160 -2.99 4.64 7.04
CA LYS A 160 -2.84 4.83 8.49
C LYS A 160 -2.23 3.60 9.12
N VAL A 161 -1.06 3.76 9.75
CA VAL A 161 -0.28 2.65 10.30
C VAL A 161 -0.16 2.78 11.81
N GLN A 162 -0.62 1.77 12.54
CA GLN A 162 -0.45 1.69 13.98
C GLN A 162 0.55 0.59 14.34
N LEU A 163 1.83 0.97 14.50
CA LEU A 163 2.92 0.03 14.79
C LEU A 163 2.91 -0.51 16.22
N ARG A 164 2.31 0.22 17.17
CA ARG A 164 2.17 -0.19 18.58
C ARG A 164 0.78 0.17 19.09
N GLN A 165 0.16 -0.72 19.87
CA GLN A 165 -1.21 -0.55 20.40
C GLN A 165 -1.44 0.75 21.20
N LYS A 166 -0.41 1.31 21.82
CA LYS A 166 -0.49 2.56 22.62
C LYS A 166 0.04 3.79 21.90
N GLN A 167 0.53 3.65 20.68
CA GLN A 167 0.96 4.77 19.86
C GLN A 167 -0.15 5.19 18.91
N GLU A 168 -0.19 6.48 18.61
CA GLU A 168 -1.06 7.01 17.56
C GLU A 168 -0.69 6.42 16.20
N ALA A 169 -1.70 6.25 15.35
CA ALA A 169 -1.47 5.84 13.99
C ALA A 169 -0.71 6.93 13.24
N GLN A 170 0.29 6.52 12.46
CA GLN A 170 1.05 7.40 11.60
C GLN A 170 0.48 7.38 10.18
N ASP A 171 0.27 8.56 9.61
CA ASP A 171 -0.19 8.73 8.24
C ASP A 171 1.00 8.63 7.27
N TYR A 172 0.84 7.81 6.23
CA TYR A 172 1.74 7.72 5.09
C TYR A 172 0.99 8.19 3.86
N ILE A 173 1.49 9.25 3.24
CA ILE A 173 0.84 9.92 2.12
C ILE A 173 1.68 9.70 0.87
N TYR A 174 1.09 9.09 -0.16
CA TYR A 174 1.70 8.88 -1.45
C TYR A 174 0.95 9.71 -2.51
N ILE A 175 1.66 10.63 -3.15
CA ILE A 175 1.09 11.54 -4.15
C ILE A 175 1.78 11.31 -5.49
N ALA A 176 0.98 11.20 -6.55
CA ALA A 176 1.46 11.22 -7.92
C ALA A 176 0.74 12.30 -8.73
N ASN A 177 1.48 13.00 -9.57
CA ASN A 177 0.94 13.93 -10.56
C ASN A 177 1.18 13.32 -11.94
N VAL A 178 0.11 13.08 -12.69
CA VAL A 178 0.19 12.47 -14.02
C VAL A 178 -0.37 13.44 -15.04
N ALA A 179 0.47 13.83 -16.01
CA ALA A 179 0.03 14.61 -17.15
C ALA A 179 -0.69 13.72 -18.15
N VAL A 180 -1.83 14.20 -18.67
CA VAL A 180 -2.62 13.48 -19.66
C VAL A 180 -2.34 14.02 -21.06
N ARG A 181 -2.17 13.10 -22.03
CA ARG A 181 -1.59 13.40 -23.35
C ARG A 181 -2.58 14.03 -24.34
N ASN A 182 -3.88 13.81 -24.16
CA ASN A 182 -4.95 14.46 -24.92
C ASN A 182 -5.68 15.45 -24.01
N PRO A 183 -6.20 16.58 -24.54
CA PRO A 183 -7.26 17.31 -23.86
C PRO A 183 -8.44 16.34 -23.77
N LEU A 184 -8.57 15.69 -22.62
CA LEU A 184 -9.66 14.75 -22.37
C LEU A 184 -10.94 15.54 -22.52
N LEU A 185 -11.71 15.26 -23.57
CA LEU A 185 -13.01 15.88 -23.79
C LEU A 185 -13.85 15.54 -22.55
N SER A 186 -14.20 16.56 -21.76
CA SER A 186 -15.22 16.41 -20.74
C SER A 186 -16.51 16.02 -21.46
N THR A 187 -17.03 14.84 -21.19
CA THR A 187 -18.38 14.45 -21.63
C THR A 187 -19.39 15.24 -20.81
N GLN A 188 -19.48 16.54 -21.07
CA GLN A 188 -20.64 17.37 -20.76
C GLN A 188 -21.20 17.80 -22.12
N GLU A 189 -22.11 16.99 -22.67
CA GLU A 189 -23.08 17.53 -23.60
C GLU A 189 -24.00 18.48 -22.81
N PRO A 190 -24.23 19.71 -23.28
CA PRO A 190 -25.26 20.55 -22.70
C PRO A 190 -26.63 19.97 -23.07
N GLU A 191 -27.44 19.65 -22.06
CA GLU A 191 -28.87 19.42 -22.27
C GLU A 191 -29.48 20.71 -22.85
N GLU A 192 -29.97 20.64 -24.10
CA GLU A 192 -30.92 21.62 -24.67
C GLU A 192 -32.35 21.36 -24.18
#